data_AF-A0A9X9LQI6-F1
#
_entry.id   AF-A0A9X9LQI6-F1
#
_cell.length_a   1.000
_cell.length_b   1.000
_cell.length_c   1.000
_cell.angle_alpha   90.00
_cell.angle_beta   90.00
_cell.angle_gamma   90.00
#
_symmetry.space_group_name_H-M   'P 1'
#
loop_
_entity.id
_entity.type
_entity.pdbx_description
1 polymer ?
#
loop_
_entity_poly.entity_id
_entity_poly.type
_entity_poly.pdbx_seq_one_letter_code
_entity_poly.pdbx_strand_id
1 'polypeptide(L)'
;MKPHIQNISEDVIFSVMCYKDEDEELWQEDPYEYIRMKFDIFEDYASPTTAAQTLLYTAAKKRKEVLPKMMAFCYQILTDPNFDPRKKDGALHVIGSLADILLKKSLFKDQMELLLQNHVFPLLLSNL
;
A
#
# COMPACT_ATOMS: atom_id res chain seq x y z
N MET A 1 -2.07 17.81 -14.64
CA MET A 1 -1.82 16.50 -13.98
C MET A 1 -0.34 16.16 -13.77
N LYS A 2 0.54 16.23 -14.78
CA LYS A 2 1.95 15.79 -14.64
C LYS A 2 2.72 16.37 -13.42
N PRO A 3 2.63 17.68 -13.08
CA PRO A 3 3.31 18.22 -11.91
C PRO A 3 2.65 17.87 -10.56
N HIS A 4 1.38 17.45 -10.56
CA HIS A 4 0.61 17.21 -9.34
C HIS A 4 0.45 15.73 -9.00
N ILE A 5 0.82 14.83 -9.91
CA ILE A 5 0.62 13.38 -9.71
C ILE A 5 1.36 12.88 -8.48
N GLN A 6 2.49 13.50 -8.12
CA GLN A 6 3.24 13.13 -6.92
C GLN A 6 2.47 13.45 -5.64
N ASN A 7 2.07 14.70 -5.47
CA ASN A 7 1.30 15.13 -4.30
C ASN A 7 -0.04 14.38 -4.21
N ILE A 8 -0.71 14.13 -5.34
CA ILE A 8 -1.93 13.31 -5.34
C ILE A 8 -1.62 11.87 -4.88
N SER A 9 -0.50 11.30 -5.32
CA SER A 9 -0.08 9.96 -4.92
C SER A 9 0.26 9.86 -3.42
N GLU A 10 1.01 10.83 -2.88
CA GLU A 10 1.48 10.83 -1.50
C GLU A 10 0.41 11.32 -0.50
N ASP A 11 -0.30 12.40 -0.81
CA ASP A 11 -1.21 13.04 0.15
C ASP A 11 -2.63 12.46 0.09
N VAL A 12 -3.05 11.95 -1.06
CA VAL A 12 -4.44 11.49 -1.28
C VAL A 12 -4.51 9.98 -1.41
N ILE A 13 -3.84 9.41 -2.42
CA ILE A 13 -3.93 7.97 -2.69
C ILE A 13 -3.40 7.17 -1.52
N PHE A 14 -2.21 7.51 -1.01
CA PHE A 14 -1.63 6.78 0.12
C PHE A 14 -2.51 6.83 1.37
N SER A 15 -3.06 8.00 1.73
CA SER A 15 -3.96 8.14 2.87
C SER A 15 -5.23 7.29 2.72
N VAL A 16 -5.73 7.12 1.49
CA VAL A 16 -6.92 6.28 1.19
C VAL A 16 -6.60 4.79 1.22
N MET A 17 -5.32 4.41 1.04
CA MET A 17 -4.86 3.03 1.11
C MET A 17 -4.50 2.57 2.52
N CYS A 18 -4.31 3.49 3.47
CA CYS A 18 -4.16 3.17 4.88
C CYS A 18 -5.52 2.77 5.49
N TYR A 19 -5.51 1.83 6.43
CA TYR A 19 -6.70 1.54 7.24
C TYR A 19 -7.04 2.74 8.13
N LYS A 20 -8.31 2.86 8.51
CA LYS A 20 -8.82 3.97 9.33
C LYS A 20 -9.14 3.53 10.75
N ASP A 21 -9.45 4.50 11.62
CA ASP A 21 -9.85 4.21 13.00
C ASP A 21 -11.08 3.29 13.03
N GLU A 22 -12.03 3.45 12.09
CA GLU A 22 -13.21 2.59 12.01
C GLU A 22 -12.89 1.14 11.58
N ASP A 23 -11.86 0.97 10.73
CA ASP A 23 -11.37 -0.36 10.35
C ASP A 23 -10.73 -1.07 11.55
N GLU A 24 -9.96 -0.33 12.35
CA GLU A 24 -9.30 -0.82 13.55
C GLU A 24 -10.31 -1.17 14.65
N GLU A 25 -11.32 -0.32 14.86
CA GLU A 25 -12.44 -0.58 15.77
C GLU A 25 -13.20 -1.86 15.36
N LEU A 26 -13.59 -1.98 14.09
CA LEU A 26 -14.29 -3.17 13.59
C LEU A 26 -13.44 -4.44 13.72
N TRP A 27 -12.13 -4.35 13.47
CA TRP A 27 -11.22 -5.48 13.67
C TRP A 27 -11.18 -5.97 15.11
N GLN A 28 -11.23 -5.05 16.09
CA GLN A 28 -11.22 -5.40 17.52
C GLN A 28 -12.58 -5.90 18.01
N GLU A 29 -13.68 -5.33 17.53
CA GLU A 29 -15.03 -5.67 17.97
C GLU A 29 -15.61 -6.91 17.28
N ASP A 30 -15.47 -7.00 15.96
CA ASP A 30 -15.99 -8.11 15.14
C ASP A 30 -15.05 -8.40 13.95
N PRO A 31 -13.96 -9.16 14.18
CA PRO A 31 -13.01 -9.50 13.13
C PRO A 31 -13.62 -10.34 12.00
N TYR A 32 -14.72 -11.08 12.26
CA TYR A 32 -15.40 -11.84 11.22
C TYR A 32 -16.11 -10.90 10.24
N GLU A 33 -16.80 -9.89 10.77
CA GLU A 33 -17.44 -8.87 9.95
C GLU A 33 -16.40 -8.03 9.20
N TYR A 34 -15.29 -7.66 9.85
CA TYR A 34 -14.17 -6.99 9.18
C TYR A 34 -13.70 -7.77 7.94
N ILE A 35 -13.41 -9.07 8.09
CA ILE A 35 -12.99 -9.92 6.98
C ILE A 35 -14.09 -10.01 5.93
N ARG A 36 -15.35 -10.20 6.34
CA ARG A 36 -16.48 -10.28 5.41
C ARG A 36 -16.57 -9.03 4.55
N MET A 37 -16.47 -7.84 5.16
CA MET A 37 -16.51 -6.55 4.44
C MET A 37 -15.30 -6.36 3.54
N LYS A 38 -14.07 -6.58 4.03
CA LYS A 38 -12.85 -6.35 3.25
C LYS A 38 -12.71 -7.26 2.03
N PHE A 39 -13.35 -8.42 2.03
CA PHE A 39 -13.32 -9.38 0.93
C PHE A 39 -14.68 -9.52 0.23
N ASP A 40 -15.62 -8.61 0.47
CA ASP A 40 -16.90 -8.59 -0.24
C ASP A 40 -16.71 -8.04 -1.67
N ILE A 41 -16.86 -8.93 -2.65
CA ILE A 41 -16.68 -8.66 -4.09
C ILE A 41 -17.64 -7.55 -4.58
N PHE A 42 -18.76 -7.31 -3.89
CA PHE A 42 -19.73 -6.29 -4.27
C PHE A 42 -19.39 -4.89 -3.73
N GLU A 43 -18.71 -4.81 -2.58
CA GLU A 43 -18.22 -3.54 -1.99
C GLU A 43 -17.04 -2.96 -2.81
N ASP A 44 -16.27 -3.82 -3.49
CA ASP A 44 -15.13 -3.42 -4.33
C ASP A 44 -15.50 -2.44 -5.46
N TYR A 45 -16.75 -2.45 -5.94
CA TYR A 45 -17.16 -1.63 -7.08
C TYR A 45 -17.29 -0.13 -6.74
N ALA A 46 -17.51 0.21 -5.46
CA ALA A 46 -17.68 1.58 -4.98
C ALA A 46 -16.62 2.01 -3.95
N SER A 47 -15.69 1.12 -3.58
CA SER A 47 -14.67 1.39 -2.58
C SER A 47 -13.69 2.50 -3.03
N PRO A 48 -13.52 3.57 -2.23
CA PRO A 48 -12.50 4.60 -2.49
C PRO A 48 -11.08 4.02 -2.58
N THR A 49 -10.80 2.97 -1.81
CA THR A 49 -9.51 2.27 -1.80
C THR A 49 -9.26 1.57 -3.14
N THR A 50 -10.24 0.85 -3.67
CA THR A 50 -10.15 0.19 -4.98
C THR A 50 -9.97 1.21 -6.12
N ALA A 51 -10.67 2.35 -6.04
CA ALA A 51 -10.50 3.44 -7.00
C ALA A 51 -9.09 4.08 -6.92
N ALA A 52 -8.58 4.34 -5.73
CA ALA A 52 -7.23 4.87 -5.50
C ALA A 52 -6.15 3.91 -5.99
N GLN A 53 -6.29 2.62 -5.70
CA GLN A 53 -5.42 1.56 -6.17
C GLN A 53 -5.37 1.49 -7.71
N THR A 54 -6.55 1.50 -8.35
CA THR A 54 -6.66 1.47 -9.82
C THR A 54 -6.00 2.69 -10.47
N LEU A 55 -6.20 3.87 -9.89
CA LEU A 55 -5.56 5.11 -10.33
C LEU A 55 -4.03 5.01 -10.20
N LEU A 56 -3.53 4.59 -9.04
CA LEU A 56 -2.10 4.45 -8.77
C LEU A 56 -1.45 3.45 -9.72
N TYR A 57 -2.05 2.27 -9.87
CA TYR A 57 -1.60 1.24 -10.79
C TYR A 57 -1.49 1.78 -12.22
N THR A 58 -2.54 2.46 -12.69
CA THR A 58 -2.59 3.03 -14.04
C THR A 58 -1.52 4.10 -14.21
N ALA A 59 -1.34 4.97 -13.22
CA ALA A 59 -0.34 6.02 -13.23
C ALA A 59 1.09 5.44 -13.22
N ALA A 60 1.37 4.45 -12.36
CA ALA A 60 2.65 3.75 -12.27
C ALA A 60 3.02 3.02 -13.58
N LYS A 61 2.03 2.45 -14.27
CA LYS A 61 2.22 1.76 -15.55
C LYS A 61 2.44 2.73 -16.71
N LYS A 62 1.74 3.86 -16.73
CA LYS A 62 1.71 4.79 -17.88
C LYS A 62 2.68 5.97 -17.74
N ARG A 63 3.14 6.32 -16.54
CA ARG A 63 4.00 7.48 -16.27
C ARG A 63 5.31 7.05 -15.60
N LYS A 64 6.43 7.28 -16.28
CA LYS A 64 7.76 6.79 -15.87
C LYS A 64 8.18 7.18 -14.44
N GLU A 65 7.78 8.35 -13.96
CA GLU A 65 8.22 8.87 -12.66
C GLU A 65 7.39 8.39 -11.46
N VAL A 66 6.17 7.91 -11.69
CA VAL A 66 5.24 7.61 -10.59
C VAL A 66 5.72 6.41 -9.77
N LEU A 67 6.11 5.33 -10.44
CA LEU A 67 6.55 4.12 -9.75
C LEU A 67 7.82 4.34 -8.90
N PRO A 68 8.92 4.91 -9.44
CA PRO A 68 10.12 5.14 -8.62
C PRO A 68 9.88 6.06 -7.43
N LYS A 69 9.10 7.14 -7.61
CA LYS A 69 8.82 8.08 -6.53
C LYS A 69 7.92 7.47 -5.45
N MET A 70 6.89 6.72 -5.84
CA MET A 70 6.04 6.00 -4.88
C MET A 70 6.83 4.95 -4.10
N MET A 71 7.72 4.19 -4.76
CA MET A 71 8.57 3.22 -4.07
C MET A 71 9.54 3.89 -3.10
N ALA A 72 10.11 5.05 -3.47
CA ALA A 72 10.96 5.82 -2.56
C ALA A 72 10.19 6.30 -1.33
N PHE A 73 8.97 6.79 -1.52
CA PHE A 73 8.08 7.20 -0.43
C PHE A 73 7.72 6.03 0.50
N CYS A 74 7.30 4.88 -0.04
CA CYS A 74 7.01 3.69 0.76
C CYS A 74 8.26 3.22 1.53
N TYR A 75 9.44 3.26 0.91
CA TYR A 75 10.68 2.87 1.56
C TYR A 75 11.06 3.79 2.73
N GLN A 76 10.84 5.11 2.59
CA GLN A 76 11.02 6.06 3.70
C GLN A 76 10.12 5.72 4.89
N ILE A 77 8.87 5.34 4.64
CA ILE A 77 7.92 4.94 5.69
C ILE A 77 8.36 3.63 6.36
N LEU A 78 8.76 2.62 5.56
CA LEU A 78 9.19 1.32 6.09
C LEU A 78 10.46 1.41 6.93
N THR A 79 11.31 2.40 6.67
CA THR A 79 12.59 2.63 7.37
C THR A 79 12.50 3.69 8.46
N ASP A 80 11.35 4.35 8.65
CA ASP A 80 11.16 5.34 9.72
C ASP A 80 11.32 4.65 11.10
N PRO A 81 12.24 5.13 11.96
CA PRO A 81 12.38 4.63 13.32
C PRO A 81 11.14 4.94 14.19
N ASN A 82 10.36 5.96 13.83
CA ASN A 82 9.10 6.27 14.49
C ASN A 82 8.01 5.34 13.95
N PHE A 83 7.66 4.35 14.76
CA PHE A 83 6.72 3.30 14.39
C PHE A 83 5.28 3.84 14.33
N ASP A 84 4.79 4.12 13.13
CA ASP A 84 3.36 4.33 12.83
C ASP A 84 2.83 3.05 12.12
N PRO A 85 2.10 2.17 12.84
CA PRO A 85 1.61 0.90 12.29
C PRO A 85 0.74 1.11 11.04
N ARG A 86 -0.08 2.17 11.04
CA ARG A 86 -1.02 2.50 9.97
C ARG A 86 -0.31 2.88 8.69
N LYS A 87 0.72 3.72 8.79
CA LYS A 87 1.52 4.08 7.63
C LYS A 87 2.33 2.89 7.11
N LYS A 88 2.87 2.03 7.99
CA LYS A 88 3.59 0.84 7.55
C LYS A 88 2.69 -0.14 6.82
N ASP A 89 1.50 -0.40 7.35
CA ASP A 89 0.48 -1.21 6.65
C ASP A 89 0.12 -0.60 5.29
N GLY A 90 -0.18 0.70 5.24
CA GLY A 90 -0.47 1.41 3.99
C GLY A 90 0.66 1.32 2.95
N ALA A 91 1.93 1.39 3.38
CA ALA A 91 3.07 1.22 2.50
C ALA A 91 3.17 -0.21 1.94
N LEU A 92 2.93 -1.22 2.78
CA LEU A 92 2.90 -2.62 2.35
C LEU A 92 1.71 -2.88 1.41
N HIS A 93 0.55 -2.29 1.67
CA HIS A 93 -0.60 -2.35 0.79
C HIS A 93 -0.28 -1.77 -0.59
N VAL A 94 0.31 -0.57 -0.66
CA VAL A 94 0.76 0.04 -1.93
C VAL A 94 1.72 -0.87 -2.69
N ILE A 95 2.74 -1.41 -2.02
CA ILE A 95 3.73 -2.30 -2.65
C ILE A 95 3.04 -3.57 -3.18
N GLY A 96 2.14 -4.17 -2.41
CA GLY A 96 1.34 -5.33 -2.81
C GLY A 96 0.48 -5.03 -4.04
N SER A 97 -0.20 -3.89 -4.07
CA SER A 97 -1.02 -3.45 -5.21
C SER A 97 -0.23 -3.21 -6.50
N LEU A 98 1.08 -2.94 -6.40
CA LEU A 98 1.97 -2.69 -7.54
C LEU A 98 2.88 -3.90 -7.87
N ALA A 99 2.70 -5.03 -7.18
CA ALA A 99 3.60 -6.19 -7.25
C ALA A 99 3.79 -6.72 -8.69
N ASP A 100 2.73 -6.77 -9.50
CA ASP A 100 2.82 -7.25 -10.88
C ASP A 100 3.67 -6.34 -11.79
N ILE A 101 3.71 -5.02 -11.53
CA ILE A 101 4.54 -4.04 -12.23
C ILE A 101 5.98 -4.16 -11.74
N LEU A 102 6.17 -4.28 -10.42
CA LEU A 102 7.48 -4.39 -9.77
C LEU A 102 8.22 -5.64 -10.24
N LEU A 103 7.55 -6.79 -10.25
CA LEU A 103 8.14 -8.08 -10.65
C LEU A 103 8.48 -8.16 -12.15
N LYS A 104 7.90 -7.29 -12.99
CA LYS A 104 8.20 -7.20 -14.43
C LYS A 104 9.34 -6.25 -14.77
N LYS A 105 9.77 -5.39 -13.84
CA LYS A 105 10.83 -4.40 -14.06
C LYS A 105 12.11 -4.84 -13.37
N SER A 106 13.17 -5.10 -14.14
CA SER A 106 14.47 -5.57 -13.63
C SER A 106 15.02 -4.72 -12.49
N LEU A 107 14.85 -3.38 -12.56
CA LEU A 107 15.29 -2.46 -11.51
C LEU A 107 14.70 -2.79 -10.12
N PHE A 108 13.46 -3.27 -10.05
CA PHE A 108 12.76 -3.52 -8.79
C PHE A 108 12.71 -4.99 -8.43
N LYS A 109 12.58 -5.88 -9.43
CA LYS A 109 12.40 -7.32 -9.25
C LYS A 109 13.39 -7.92 -8.25
N ASP A 110 14.68 -7.62 -8.43
CA ASP A 110 15.75 -8.21 -7.61
C ASP A 110 15.80 -7.62 -6.19
N GLN A 111 15.17 -6.46 -5.97
CA GLN A 111 15.08 -5.82 -4.66
C GLN A 111 13.88 -6.32 -3.84
N MET A 112 12.89 -6.96 -4.47
CA MET A 112 11.67 -7.40 -3.77
C MET A 112 11.94 -8.48 -2.74
N GLU A 113 12.86 -9.40 -3.02
CA GLU A 113 13.26 -10.40 -2.03
C GLU A 113 13.86 -9.74 -0.78
N LEU A 114 14.79 -8.80 -0.96
CA LEU A 114 15.42 -8.09 0.13
C LEU A 114 14.40 -7.24 0.93
N LEU A 115 13.43 -6.64 0.25
CA LEU A 115 12.34 -5.90 0.89
C LEU A 115 11.52 -6.82 1.80
N LEU A 116 11.13 -8.00 1.31
CA LEU A 116 10.37 -8.98 2.10
C LEU A 116 11.17 -9.45 3.31
N GLN A 117 12.45 -9.81 3.12
CA GLN A 117 13.33 -10.28 4.18
C GLN A 117 13.51 -9.23 5.29
N ASN A 118 13.67 -7.96 4.92
CA ASN A 118 13.99 -6.91 5.88
C ASN A 118 12.77 -6.23 6.51
N HIS A 119 11.62 -6.22 5.83
CA HIS A 119 10.47 -5.41 6.26
C HIS A 119 9.18 -6.21 6.47
N VAL A 120 9.02 -7.40 5.87
CA VAL A 120 7.78 -8.20 6.00
C VAL A 120 7.99 -9.38 6.94
N PHE A 121 9.01 -10.20 6.70
CA PHE A 121 9.26 -11.39 7.52
C PHE A 121 9.45 -11.10 9.01
N PRO A 122 10.14 -10.02 9.42
CA PRO A 122 10.26 -9.68 10.83
C PRO A 122 8.91 -9.40 11.50
N LEU A 123 7.93 -8.85 10.77
CA LEU A 123 6.59 -8.56 11.28
C LEU A 123 5.73 -9.83 11.40
N LEU A 124 5.92 -10.81 10.52
CA LEU A 124 5.22 -12.10 10.59
C LEU A 124 5.74 -12.99 11.73
N LEU A 125 7.01 -12.81 12.09
CA LEU A 125 7.68 -13.59 13.13
C LEU A 125 7.72 -12.86 14.47
N SER A 126 7.35 -11.57 14.52
CA SER A 126 7.24 -10.84 15.77
C SER A 126 6.01 -11.32 16.53
N ASN A 127 6.21 -11.71 17.79
CA ASN A 127 5.13 -11.83 18.75
C ASN A 127 4.68 -10.42 19.15
N LEU A 128 3.87 -9.77 18.31
CA LEU A 128 3.08 -8.61 18.70
C LEU A 128 1.91 -9.06 19.57
#